data_AF-A0A2A5SJV6-F1
#
_entry.id   AF-A0A2A5SJV6-F1
#
_cell.length_a   1.000
_cell.length_b   1.000
_cell.length_c   1.000
_cell.angle_alpha   90.00
_cell.angle_beta   90.00
_cell.angle_gamma   90.00
#
_symmetry.space_group_name_H-M   'P 1'
#
loop_
_entity.id
_entity.type
_entity.pdbx_description
1 polymer ?
#
loop_
_entity_poly.entity_id
_entity_poly.type
_entity_poly.pdbx_seq_one_letter_code
_entity_poly.pdbx_strand_id
1 'polypeptide(L)'
;MGIIKASNEHVNTSGIYERYLEVDGHKYSHILNPKTGYPFENDIASITLLISGKDKTNGDGLSTMIYAMGTKKGYEYVEKLKNVEAVFVDKDNKVYITPGLKDKFQLSDKKTFEVGNVTNLK
;
A
#
# COMPACT_ATOMS: atom_id res chain seq x y z
N MET A 1 -9.14 -0.82 9.18
CA MET A 1 -8.18 0.17 9.72
C MET A 1 -7.38 -0.43 10.87
N GLY A 2 -6.10 -0.06 11.00
CA GLY A 2 -5.17 -0.57 12.02
C GLY A 2 -4.26 0.51 12.59
N ILE A 3 -3.43 0.13 13.57
CA ILE A 3 -2.48 1.00 14.26
C ILE A 3 -1.07 0.47 13.98
N ILE A 4 -0.14 1.38 13.68
CA ILE A 4 1.29 1.07 13.54
C ILE A 4 2.06 1.83 14.60
N LYS A 5 2.90 1.13 15.36
CA LYS A 5 3.88 1.76 16.25
C LYS A 5 5.15 2.10 15.47
N ALA A 6 5.45 3.38 15.34
CA ALA A 6 6.65 3.88 14.66
C ALA A 6 7.50 4.77 15.59
N SER A 7 8.83 4.68 15.47
CA SER A 7 9.81 5.51 16.17
C SER A 7 11.01 5.80 15.27
N ASN A 8 11.28 7.08 15.02
CA ASN A 8 12.33 7.58 14.12
C ASN A 8 12.19 7.16 12.63
N GLU A 9 11.06 6.59 12.23
CA GLU A 9 10.72 6.19 10.85
C GLU A 9 9.84 7.23 10.13
N HIS A 10 9.84 7.23 8.80
CA HIS A 10 8.88 8.00 7.99
C HIS A 10 7.72 7.09 7.60
N VAL A 11 6.50 7.53 7.92
CA VAL A 11 5.27 6.85 7.53
C VAL A 11 4.67 7.60 6.35
N ASN A 12 4.52 6.93 5.22
CA ASN A 12 3.86 7.50 4.05
C ASN A 12 2.69 6.62 3.60
N THR A 13 1.56 7.21 3.22
CA THR A 13 0.40 6.47 2.73
C THR A 13 -0.06 7.00 1.38
N SER A 14 -0.30 6.11 0.43
CA SER A 14 -0.92 6.42 -0.86
C SER A 14 -2.16 5.54 -1.02
N GLY A 15 -3.33 6.19 -1.06
CA GLY A 15 -4.62 5.52 -1.15
C GLY A 15 -5.48 6.12 -2.25
N ILE A 16 -6.29 5.28 -2.89
CA ILE A 16 -7.20 5.73 -3.96
C ILE A 16 -8.57 6.18 -3.46
N TYR A 17 -8.84 6.00 -2.17
CA TYR A 17 -10.09 6.42 -1.53
C TYR A 17 -10.17 7.94 -1.29
N GLU A 18 -9.03 8.65 -1.32
CA GLU A 18 -9.00 10.08 -0.98
C GLU A 18 -9.36 10.99 -2.15
N ARG A 19 -9.02 10.59 -3.39
CA ARG A 19 -9.21 11.41 -4.59
C ARG A 19 -9.53 10.55 -5.81
N TYR A 20 -10.79 10.56 -6.22
CA TYR A 20 -11.27 9.92 -7.44
C TYR A 20 -12.39 10.74 -8.09
N LEU A 21 -12.56 10.56 -9.39
CA LEU A 21 -13.69 11.06 -10.18
C LEU A 21 -14.61 9.87 -10.49
N GLU A 22 -15.92 10.05 -10.41
CA GLU A 22 -16.90 9.03 -10.84
C GLU A 22 -17.65 9.54 -12.06
N VAL A 23 -17.59 8.79 -13.17
CA VAL A 23 -18.30 9.10 -14.42
C VAL A 23 -18.92 7.79 -14.93
N ASP A 24 -20.20 7.81 -15.27
CA ASP A 24 -20.93 6.65 -15.82
C ASP A 24 -20.73 5.35 -15.01
N GLY A 25 -20.73 5.47 -13.68
CA GLY A 25 -20.53 4.33 -12.76
C GLY A 25 -19.10 3.81 -12.66
N HIS A 26 -18.14 4.43 -13.36
CA HIS A 26 -16.72 4.08 -13.30
C HIS A 26 -15.96 5.05 -12.39
N LYS A 27 -15.15 4.50 -11.48
CA LYS A 27 -14.30 5.28 -10.57
C LYS A 27 -12.89 5.41 -11.13
N TYR A 28 -12.45 6.64 -11.29
CA TYR A 28 -11.14 7.02 -11.80
C TYR A 28 -10.27 7.60 -10.68
N SER A 29 -9.24 6.87 -10.25
CA SER A 29 -8.28 7.36 -9.25
C SER A 29 -7.37 8.46 -9.81
N HIS A 30 -6.88 9.35 -8.94
CA HIS A 30 -5.89 10.36 -9.27
C HIS A 30 -4.48 9.81 -9.60
N ILE A 31 -4.21 8.52 -9.36
CA ILE A 31 -2.93 7.90 -9.69
C ILE A 31 -2.97 7.37 -11.12
N LEU A 32 -2.40 8.14 -12.05
CA LEU A 32 -2.46 7.89 -13.49
C LEU A 32 -1.31 7.00 -13.97
N ASN A 33 -1.64 6.09 -14.88
CA ASN A 33 -0.67 5.30 -15.63
C ASN A 33 -0.10 6.15 -16.78
N PRO A 34 1.21 6.47 -16.78
CA PRO A 34 1.81 7.34 -17.79
C PRO A 34 1.78 6.72 -19.20
N LYS A 35 1.58 5.41 -19.34
CA LYS A 35 1.47 4.74 -20.65
C LYS A 35 0.12 4.94 -21.31
N THR A 36 -0.96 5.02 -20.52
CA THR A 36 -2.33 5.04 -21.04
C THR A 36 -3.01 6.39 -20.83
N GLY A 37 -2.55 7.19 -19.88
CA GLY A 37 -3.24 8.41 -19.43
C GLY A 37 -4.46 8.13 -18.53
N TYR A 38 -4.84 6.86 -18.35
CA TYR A 38 -5.91 6.43 -17.45
C TYR A 38 -5.36 6.06 -16.07
N PRO A 39 -6.19 6.03 -15.02
CA PRO A 39 -5.80 5.54 -13.70
C PRO A 39 -5.24 4.12 -13.74
N PHE A 40 -4.34 3.79 -12.81
CA PHE A 40 -3.92 2.39 -12.66
C PHE A 40 -5.09 1.51 -12.22
N GLU A 41 -5.37 0.47 -13.02
CA GLU A 41 -6.26 -0.62 -12.67
C GLU A 41 -5.46 -1.73 -11.99
N ASN A 42 -5.46 -1.72 -10.65
CA ASN A 42 -4.84 -2.76 -9.83
C ASN A 42 -5.80 -3.20 -8.70
N ASP A 43 -5.33 -4.08 -7.84
CA ASP A 43 -6.03 -4.63 -6.69
C ASP A 43 -5.87 -3.81 -5.40
N ILE A 44 -4.99 -2.80 -5.38
CA ILE A 44 -4.67 -2.03 -4.18
C ILE A 44 -5.72 -0.94 -3.94
N ALA A 45 -6.24 -0.87 -2.72
CA ALA A 45 -7.02 0.27 -2.22
C ALA A 45 -6.13 1.28 -1.48
N SER A 46 -5.12 0.80 -0.75
CA SER A 46 -4.15 1.62 -0.02
C SER A 46 -2.79 0.94 0.09
N ILE A 47 -1.73 1.73 0.09
CA ILE A 47 -0.41 1.31 0.53
C ILE A 47 0.15 2.30 1.55
N THR A 48 0.62 1.79 2.68
CA THR A 48 1.37 2.56 3.67
C THR A 48 2.80 2.01 3.75
N LEU A 49 3.80 2.87 3.52
CA LEU A 49 5.21 2.55 3.67
C LEU A 49 5.76 3.08 4.99
N LEU A 50 6.61 2.29 5.63
CA LEU A 50 7.47 2.68 6.73
C LEU A 50 8.92 2.66 6.26
N ILE A 51 9.57 3.83 6.22
CA ILE A 51 10.92 4.00 5.68
C ILE A 51 11.85 4.44 6.81
N SER A 52 12.91 3.66 7.03
CA SER A 52 13.96 3.92 8.02
C SER A 52 15.24 4.45 7.37
N GLY A 53 16.13 5.05 8.16
CA GLY A 53 17.46 5.47 7.69
C GLY A 53 17.51 6.86 7.08
N LYS A 54 18.51 7.12 6.22
CA LYS A 54 18.75 8.45 5.63
C LYS A 54 17.92 8.75 4.36
N ASP A 55 17.38 7.71 3.72
CA ASP A 55 16.68 7.80 2.43
C ASP A 55 15.18 8.12 2.56
N LYS A 56 14.84 8.92 3.57
CA LYS A 56 13.45 9.28 3.95
C LYS A 56 12.73 10.12 2.89
N THR A 57 13.48 10.73 1.97
CA THR A 57 13.00 11.77 1.06
C THR A 57 12.25 11.24 -0.17
N ASN A 58 12.25 9.93 -0.45
CA ASN A 58 11.62 9.37 -1.66
C ASN A 58 10.34 8.54 -1.38
N GLY A 59 9.70 8.76 -0.24
CA GLY A 59 8.54 7.98 0.17
C GLY A 59 7.36 8.08 -0.80
N ASP A 60 7.07 9.26 -1.35
CA ASP A 60 5.90 9.50 -2.24
C ASP A 60 6.07 8.84 -3.62
N GLY A 61 7.26 8.98 -4.20
CA GLY A 61 7.58 8.33 -5.46
C GLY A 61 7.57 6.81 -5.31
N LEU A 62 8.13 6.31 -4.20
CA LEU A 62 8.20 4.88 -3.92
C LEU A 62 6.81 4.27 -3.68
N SER A 63 5.95 4.90 -2.89
CA SER A 63 4.58 4.40 -2.64
C SER A 63 3.76 4.41 -3.92
N THR A 64 3.88 5.44 -4.76
CA THR A 64 3.21 5.51 -6.07
C THR A 64 3.70 4.42 -7.01
N MET A 65 5.01 4.18 -7.06
CA MET A 65 5.59 3.14 -7.89
C MET A 65 5.16 1.74 -7.44
N ILE A 66 5.16 1.47 -6.13
CA ILE A 66 4.74 0.18 -5.59
C ILE A 66 3.23 -0.01 -5.79
N TYR A 67 2.43 1.05 -5.63
CA TYR A 67 1.01 1.03 -5.98
C TYR A 67 0.83 0.59 -7.45
N ALA A 68 1.56 1.19 -8.39
CA ALA A 68 1.50 0.81 -9.80
C ALA A 68 1.85 -0.66 -10.09
N MET A 69 2.59 -1.35 -9.21
CA MET A 69 2.95 -2.76 -9.37
C MET A 69 1.81 -3.73 -8.97
N GLY A 70 0.85 -3.29 -8.16
CA GLY A 70 -0.16 -4.17 -7.55
C GLY A 70 0.38 -4.94 -6.33
N THR A 71 -0.51 -5.59 -5.56
CA THR A 71 -0.18 -6.11 -4.22
C THR A 71 0.96 -7.12 -4.26
N LYS A 72 0.89 -8.12 -5.15
CA LYS A 72 1.88 -9.20 -5.22
C LYS A 72 3.29 -8.70 -5.55
N LYS A 73 3.44 -8.06 -6.72
CA LYS A 73 4.74 -7.56 -7.18
C LYS A 73 5.27 -6.48 -6.26
N GLY A 74 4.38 -5.65 -5.73
CA GLY A 74 4.73 -4.64 -4.74
C GLY A 74 5.29 -5.24 -3.46
N TYR A 75 4.63 -6.27 -2.90
CA TYR A 75 5.08 -6.99 -1.72
C TYR A 75 6.47 -7.62 -1.95
N GLU A 76 6.64 -8.38 -3.04
CA GLU A 76 7.93 -8.99 -3.42
C GLU A 76 9.05 -7.97 -3.64
N TYR A 77 8.71 -6.77 -4.13
CA TYR A 77 9.66 -5.68 -4.30
C TYR A 77 10.09 -5.10 -2.96
N VAL A 78 9.14 -4.84 -2.05
CA VAL A 78 9.44 -4.31 -0.71
C VAL A 78 10.30 -5.29 0.10
N GLU A 79 10.06 -6.60 0.02
CA GLU A 79 10.89 -7.60 0.72
C GLU A 79 12.37 -7.60 0.31
N LYS A 80 12.71 -7.01 -0.84
CA LYS A 80 14.11 -6.86 -1.30
C LYS A 80 14.77 -5.60 -0.76
N LEU A 81 14.01 -4.69 -0.16
CA LEU A 81 14.51 -3.42 0.38
C LEU A 81 14.84 -3.58 1.87
N LYS A 82 16.03 -3.14 2.28
CA LYS A 82 16.50 -3.32 3.67
C LYS A 82 15.84 -2.39 4.68
N ASN A 83 15.31 -1.25 4.25
CA ASN A 83 14.86 -0.16 5.13
C ASN A 83 13.42 0.26 4.86
N VAL A 84 12.66 -0.55 4.11
CA VAL A 84 11.30 -0.24 3.72
C VAL A 84 10.42 -1.40 4.12
N GLU A 85 9.38 -1.07 4.87
CA GLU A 85 8.32 -1.98 5.23
C GLU A 85 7.00 -1.44 4.69
N ALA A 86 6.00 -2.30 4.51
CA ALA A 86 4.74 -1.91 3.91
C ALA A 86 3.53 -2.60 4.52
N VAL A 87 2.42 -1.86 4.57
CA VAL A 87 1.06 -2.36 4.76
C VAL A 87 0.30 -2.13 3.47
N PHE A 88 -0.13 -3.22 2.84
CA PHE A 88 -1.01 -3.22 1.68
C PHE A 88 -2.44 -3.47 2.15
N VAL A 89 -3.38 -2.71 1.61
CA VAL A 89 -4.81 -2.96 1.75
C VAL A 89 -5.38 -3.12 0.34
N ASP A 90 -5.93 -4.29 0.05
CA ASP A 90 -6.58 -4.54 -1.24
C ASP A 90 -8.05 -4.08 -1.23
N LYS A 91 -8.67 -4.10 -2.41
CA LYS A 91 -10.08 -3.70 -2.61
C LYS A 91 -11.08 -4.67 -1.97
N ASP A 92 -10.65 -5.86 -1.58
CA ASP A 92 -11.44 -6.87 -0.85
C ASP A 92 -11.27 -6.75 0.68
N ASN A 93 -10.65 -5.66 1.16
CA ASN A 93 -10.36 -5.37 2.56
C ASN A 93 -9.37 -6.34 3.22
N LYS A 94 -8.56 -7.06 2.44
CA LYS A 94 -7.44 -7.84 2.99
C LYS A 94 -6.24 -6.96 3.21
N VAL A 95 -5.57 -7.21 4.33
CA VAL A 95 -4.39 -6.48 4.77
C VAL A 95 -3.19 -7.41 4.70
N TYR A 96 -2.15 -7.00 3.96
CA TYR A 96 -0.89 -7.72 3.88
C TYR A 96 0.21 -6.85 4.47
N ILE A 97 1.01 -7.40 5.37
CA ILE A 97 2.09 -6.68 6.03
C ILE A 97 3.41 -7.38 5.77
N THR A 98 4.46 -6.60 5.54
CA THR A 98 5.81 -7.14 5.43
C THR A 98 6.33 -7.61 6.79
N PRO A 99 7.33 -8.53 6.80
CA PRO A 99 7.73 -9.22 8.02
C PRO A 99 8.16 -8.30 9.18
N GLY A 100 8.81 -7.17 8.89
CA GLY A 100 9.29 -6.24 9.92
C GLY A 100 8.17 -5.46 10.64
N LEU A 101 6.92 -5.54 10.16
CA LEU A 101 5.76 -4.93 10.81
C LEU A 101 4.93 -5.90 11.64
N LYS A 102 5.22 -7.21 11.65
CA LYS A 102 4.41 -8.21 12.36
C LYS A 102 4.14 -7.87 13.83
N ASP A 103 5.16 -7.36 14.53
CA ASP A 103 5.05 -7.00 15.95
C ASP A 103 4.69 -5.51 16.18
N LYS A 104 4.67 -4.70 15.11
CA LYS A 104 4.42 -3.26 15.16
C LYS A 104 3.02 -2.87 14.67
N PHE A 105 2.39 -3.70 13.84
CA PHE A 105 1.06 -3.49 13.27
C PHE A 105 -0.01 -4.23 14.07
N GLN A 106 -1.08 -3.53 14.40
CA GLN A 106 -2.26 -4.10 15.04
C GLN A 106 -3.52 -3.74 14.25
N LEU A 107 -4.18 -4.77 13.71
CA LEU A 107 -5.49 -4.57 13.09
C LEU A 107 -6.53 -4.25 14.16
N SER A 108 -7.16 -3.07 14.05
CA SER A 108 -8.10 -2.54 15.04
C SER A 108 -9.55 -2.81 14.63
N ASP A 109 -9.86 -2.61 13.35
CA ASP A 109 -11.16 -2.98 12.78
C ASP A 109 -11.10 -4.37 12.14
N LYS A 110 -11.43 -5.38 12.94
CA LYS A 110 -11.51 -6.79 12.52
C LYS A 110 -12.88 -7.18 11.96
N LYS A 111 -13.86 -6.26 11.93
CA LYS A 111 -15.19 -6.53 11.37
C LYS A 111 -15.19 -6.35 9.86
N THR A 112 -14.42 -5.37 9.39
CA THR A 112 -14.37 -4.99 7.98
C THR A 112 -13.12 -5.54 7.28
N PHE A 113 -12.01 -5.66 8.00
CA PHE A 113 -10.72 -6.05 7.43
C PHE A 113 -10.22 -7.37 8.02
N GLU A 114 -9.47 -8.12 7.22
CA GLU A 114 -8.80 -9.34 7.64
C GLU A 114 -7.33 -9.35 7.20
N VAL A 115 -6.47 -10.05 7.94
CA VAL A 115 -5.08 -10.23 7.52
C VAL A 115 -5.04 -11.31 6.44
N GLY A 116 -4.62 -10.92 5.24
CA GLY A 116 -4.49 -11.82 4.11
C GLY A 116 -3.27 -12.73 4.23
N ASN A 117 -3.34 -13.90 3.60
CA ASN A 117 -2.18 -14.78 3.49
C ASN A 117 -1.36 -14.40 2.26
N VAL A 118 -0.11 -13.99 2.47
CA VAL A 118 0.83 -13.60 1.41
C VAL A 118 1.10 -14.72 0.40
N THR A 119 0.97 -16.00 0.79
CA THR A 119 1.10 -17.13 -0.16
C THR A 119 -0.03 -17.20 -1.19
N ASN A 120 -1.15 -16.53 -0.93
CA ASN A 120 -2.32 -16.53 -1.79
C ASN A 120 -2.33 -15.36 -2.79
N LEU A 121 -1.31 -14.49 -2.75
CA LEU A 121 -1.14 -13.42 -3.72
C LEU A 121 -0.87 -14.01 -5.10
N LYS A 122 -1.82 -13.84 -6.02
CA LYS A 122 -1.76 -14.35 -7.40
C LYS A 122 -1.01 -13.41 -8.32
#